data_AF-S8E5D3-F1
#
_entry.id   AF-S8E5D3-F1
#
_cell.length_a   1.000
_cell.length_b   1.000
_cell.length_c   1.000
_cell.angle_alpha   90.00
_cell.angle_beta   90.00
_cell.angle_gamma   90.00
#
_symmetry.space_group_name_H-M   'P 1'
#
loop_
_entity.id
_entity.type
_entity.pdbx_description
1 polymer ?
#
loop_
_entity_poly.entity_id
_entity_poly.type
_entity_poly.pdbx_seq_one_letter_code
_entity_poly.pdbx_strand_id
1 'polypeptide(L)'
;MPAGVRKLEYLTQAQVDQFRTDGYLRLPAFLNTEDVDALLTRSKQLIDGFSLEDHPLTKFTTGEGNHVGDDYFLTSGDKIRYFLEEDAVTDGKLNRPKEKAVNKVGHGLHELDPAFRRVTLENEAMKAVVRDLQVHHDPVALQSMVICKQPHIGGEVGEHNDSTFLYTDPPSAIGFWIALEKCTPENGALSFLPGSHLTAPITKRFVRKPEGGTGFEALVPLAQAPHAPEGKYILEACMPGDMVLIHGSVLHKSEKNLSPYTRYAYTFHMIESPPYARYDEKNWLQPTPETPFPHILDMPNPSVVPIGA
;
A
#
# COMPACT_ATOMS: atom_id res chain seq x y z
N MET A 1 6.58 -39.62 5.80
CA MET A 1 5.40 -38.84 6.24
C MET A 1 5.27 -37.69 5.26
N PRO A 2 4.21 -37.61 4.43
CA PRO A 2 4.06 -36.46 3.55
C PRO A 2 3.92 -35.21 4.42
N ALA A 3 4.63 -34.14 4.07
CA ALA A 3 4.60 -32.86 4.80
C ALA A 3 3.13 -32.46 5.02
N GLY A 4 2.71 -32.40 6.28
CA GLY A 4 1.32 -32.18 6.64
C GLY A 4 0.84 -30.86 6.07
N VAL A 5 -0.24 -30.89 5.30
CA VAL A 5 -0.95 -29.69 4.84
C VAL A 5 -1.31 -28.88 6.09
N ARG A 6 -0.70 -27.70 6.26
CA ARG A 6 -1.04 -26.80 7.36
C ARG A 6 -2.52 -26.48 7.27
N LYS A 7 -3.24 -26.68 8.37
CA LYS A 7 -4.65 -26.28 8.45
C LYS A 7 -4.71 -24.74 8.43
N LEU A 8 -5.43 -24.19 7.46
CA LEU A 8 -5.68 -22.75 7.37
C LEU A 8 -6.48 -22.27 8.59
N GLU A 9 -6.15 -21.08 9.07
CA GLU A 9 -6.66 -20.49 10.31
C GLU A 9 -7.83 -19.53 10.07
N TYR A 10 -7.85 -18.86 8.92
CA TYR A 10 -8.81 -17.84 8.51
C TYR A 10 -9.28 -18.00 7.06
N LEU A 11 -8.36 -18.08 6.10
CA LEU A 11 -8.67 -18.23 4.68
C LEU A 11 -9.15 -19.64 4.38
N THR A 12 -10.04 -19.76 3.40
CA THR A 12 -10.34 -21.04 2.75
C THR A 12 -9.28 -21.36 1.70
N GLN A 13 -9.14 -22.64 1.34
CA GLN A 13 -8.22 -23.03 0.26
C GLN A 13 -8.59 -22.33 -1.06
N ALA A 14 -9.88 -22.20 -1.36
CA ALA A 14 -10.37 -21.50 -2.55
C ALA A 14 -9.95 -20.02 -2.57
N GLN A 15 -9.92 -19.35 -1.42
CA GLN A 15 -9.45 -17.96 -1.31
C GLN A 15 -7.94 -17.86 -1.52
N VAL A 16 -7.17 -18.78 -0.94
CA VAL A 16 -5.71 -18.85 -1.19
C VAL A 16 -5.43 -19.08 -2.67
N ASP A 17 -6.16 -20.01 -3.30
CA ASP A 17 -6.02 -20.31 -4.72
C ASP A 17 -6.42 -19.10 -5.60
N GLN A 18 -7.51 -18.40 -5.24
CA GLN A 18 -7.93 -17.17 -5.92
C GLN A 18 -6.84 -16.10 -5.88
N PHE A 19 -6.25 -15.85 -4.69
CA PHE A 19 -5.17 -14.87 -4.56
C PHE A 19 -3.97 -15.24 -5.43
N ARG A 20 -3.63 -16.52 -5.52
CA ARG A 20 -2.53 -17.03 -6.36
C ARG A 20 -2.81 -16.87 -7.85
N THR A 21 -4.04 -17.09 -8.28
CA THR A 21 -4.46 -16.98 -9.68
C THR A 21 -4.60 -15.53 -10.12
N ASP A 22 -5.19 -14.67 -9.28
CA ASP A 22 -5.57 -13.32 -9.68
C ASP A 22 -4.57 -12.25 -9.25
N GLY A 23 -3.75 -12.53 -8.23
CA GLY A 23 -2.83 -11.56 -7.65
C GLY A 23 -3.52 -10.57 -6.70
N TYR A 24 -4.81 -10.75 -6.45
CA TYR A 24 -5.53 -9.98 -5.44
C TYR A 24 -6.71 -10.79 -4.89
N LEU A 25 -7.21 -10.41 -3.71
CA LEU A 25 -8.35 -11.06 -3.08
C LEU A 25 -9.11 -10.08 -2.18
N ARG A 26 -10.42 -9.96 -2.38
CA ARG A 26 -11.31 -9.26 -1.44
C ARG A 26 -11.80 -10.20 -0.33
N LEU A 27 -11.69 -9.74 0.90
CA LEU A 27 -12.21 -10.33 2.13
C LEU A 27 -13.30 -9.41 2.69
N PRO A 28 -14.59 -9.71 2.42
CA PRO A 28 -15.68 -8.88 2.88
C PRO A 28 -15.79 -8.85 4.41
N ALA A 29 -16.09 -7.68 4.98
CA ALA A 29 -16.28 -7.48 6.42
C ALA A 29 -15.14 -8.07 7.28
N PHE A 30 -13.89 -7.92 6.81
CA PHE A 30 -12.70 -8.36 7.53
C PHE A 30 -12.55 -7.62 8.86
N LEU A 31 -12.69 -6.29 8.86
CA LEU A 31 -12.82 -5.52 10.09
C LEU A 31 -14.28 -5.35 10.47
N ASN A 32 -14.54 -5.43 11.78
CA ASN A 32 -15.84 -5.08 12.33
C ASN A 32 -16.05 -3.55 12.34
N THR A 33 -17.28 -3.12 12.60
CA THR A 33 -17.64 -1.70 12.62
C THR A 33 -16.89 -0.88 13.66
N GLU A 34 -16.57 -1.45 14.83
CA GLU A 34 -15.84 -0.74 15.89
C GLU A 34 -14.41 -0.41 15.44
N ASP A 35 -13.69 -1.36 14.85
CA ASP A 35 -12.34 -1.14 14.33
C ASP A 35 -12.35 -0.14 13.16
N VAL A 36 -13.34 -0.24 12.26
CA VAL A 36 -13.50 0.71 11.14
C VAL A 36 -13.74 2.13 11.66
N ASP A 37 -14.68 2.30 12.58
CA ASP A 37 -15.03 3.61 13.15
C ASP A 37 -13.85 4.20 13.94
N ALA A 38 -13.10 3.36 14.67
CA ALA A 38 -11.90 3.78 15.38
C ALA A 38 -10.81 4.30 14.43
N LEU A 39 -10.51 3.57 13.35
CA LEU A 39 -9.55 3.99 12.34
C LEU A 39 -10.00 5.26 11.59
N LEU A 40 -11.28 5.34 11.20
CA LEU A 40 -11.82 6.49 10.49
C LEU A 40 -11.83 7.75 11.37
N THR A 41 -12.27 7.61 12.62
CA THR A 41 -12.26 8.70 13.60
C THR A 41 -10.84 9.17 13.85
N ARG A 42 -9.91 8.24 14.05
CA ARG A 42 -8.51 8.59 14.29
C ARG A 42 -7.86 9.27 13.09
N SER A 43 -8.16 8.80 11.87
CA SER A 43 -7.73 9.43 10.62
C SER A 43 -8.17 10.91 10.56
N LYS A 44 -9.43 11.18 10.87
CA LYS A 44 -9.98 12.56 10.89
C LYS A 44 -9.31 13.41 11.96
N GLN A 45 -9.11 12.88 13.17
CA GLN A 45 -8.40 13.59 14.23
C GLN A 45 -6.95 13.97 13.85
N LEU A 46 -6.22 13.07 13.19
CA LEU A 46 -4.87 13.36 12.69
C LEU A 46 -4.89 14.50 11.66
N ILE A 47 -5.84 14.44 10.71
CA ILE A 47 -6.01 15.45 9.65
C ILE A 47 -6.49 16.81 10.21
N ASP A 48 -7.34 16.81 11.23
CA ASP A 48 -7.76 18.07 11.87
C ASP A 48 -6.60 18.69 12.67
N GLY A 49 -5.80 17.83 13.30
CA GLY A 49 -4.72 18.21 14.21
C GLY A 49 -3.41 18.66 13.54
N PHE A 50 -3.16 18.35 12.26
CA PHE A 50 -1.85 18.68 11.66
C PHE A 50 -1.68 20.18 11.38
N SER A 51 -0.48 20.70 11.64
CA SER A 51 -0.15 22.11 11.41
C SER A 51 0.38 22.34 9.99
N LEU A 52 0.09 23.52 9.44
CA LEU A 52 0.71 23.99 8.20
C LEU A 52 1.93 24.88 8.44
N GLU A 53 2.20 25.28 9.68
CA GLU A 53 3.26 26.27 10.01
C GLU A 53 4.64 25.84 9.48
N ASP A 54 4.98 24.56 9.66
CA ASP A 54 6.24 23.97 9.17
C ASP A 54 6.03 23.00 7.99
N HIS A 55 4.84 23.01 7.39
CA HIS A 55 4.51 22.07 6.33
C HIS A 55 4.95 22.61 4.94
N PRO A 56 5.77 21.88 4.18
CA PRO A 56 6.32 22.34 2.88
C PRO A 56 5.31 22.35 1.72
N LEU A 57 4.01 22.22 2.01
CA LEU A 57 2.93 21.98 1.04
C LEU A 57 3.25 20.86 0.02
N THR A 58 3.99 19.82 0.44
CA THR A 58 4.34 18.68 -0.43
C THR A 58 3.09 18.03 -1.03
N LYS A 59 3.10 17.91 -2.36
CA LYS A 59 2.04 17.30 -3.16
C LYS A 59 2.32 15.82 -3.39
N PHE A 60 1.28 15.00 -3.47
CA PHE A 60 1.40 13.62 -3.94
C PHE A 60 1.31 13.58 -5.48
N THR A 61 2.32 12.99 -6.14
CA THR A 61 2.33 12.77 -7.60
C THR A 61 2.83 11.36 -7.91
N THR A 62 2.22 10.70 -8.90
CA THR A 62 2.63 9.37 -9.40
C THR A 62 3.35 9.40 -10.75
N GLY A 63 3.51 10.59 -11.36
CA GLY A 63 4.08 10.76 -12.70
C GLY A 63 5.60 10.74 -12.77
N GLU A 64 6.15 10.43 -13.95
CA GLU A 64 7.59 10.32 -14.25
C GLU A 64 8.35 11.67 -14.32
N GLY A 65 7.69 12.79 -14.02
CA GLY A 65 8.33 14.10 -13.98
C GLY A 65 9.27 14.21 -12.78
N ASN A 66 10.48 14.76 -13.00
CA ASN A 66 11.52 15.01 -11.99
C ASN A 66 10.92 15.36 -10.62
N HIS A 67 10.92 14.37 -9.72
CA HIS A 67 10.26 14.46 -8.43
C HIS A 67 10.76 15.65 -7.62
N VAL A 68 9.86 16.60 -7.33
CA VAL A 68 9.97 17.51 -6.19
C VAL A 68 9.34 16.79 -5.02
N GLY A 69 10.11 15.89 -4.42
CA GLY A 69 9.79 15.20 -3.18
C GLY A 69 10.93 15.48 -2.21
N ASP A 70 10.90 16.67 -1.63
CA ASP A 70 11.88 17.19 -0.66
C ASP A 70 12.11 16.20 0.50
N ASP A 71 13.11 16.48 1.33
CA ASP A 71 13.46 15.71 2.54
C ASP A 71 12.24 15.29 3.38
N TYR A 72 11.14 16.05 3.33
CA TYR A 72 9.85 15.72 3.95
C TYR A 72 9.23 14.40 3.46
N PHE A 73 9.35 14.01 2.19
CA PHE A 73 8.91 12.69 1.74
C PHE A 73 9.93 11.62 2.11
N LEU A 74 11.21 11.82 1.77
CA LEU A 74 12.25 10.82 1.95
C LEU A 74 12.51 10.43 3.41
N THR A 75 12.25 11.34 4.36
CA THR A 75 12.41 11.07 5.80
C THR A 75 11.09 10.74 6.50
N SER A 76 10.04 10.36 5.76
CA SER A 76 8.69 10.10 6.30
C SER A 76 8.41 8.64 6.69
N GLY A 77 9.33 7.71 6.39
CA GLY A 77 9.13 6.27 6.60
C GLY A 77 8.75 5.91 8.04
N ASP A 78 9.36 6.59 8.99
CA ASP A 78 9.24 6.43 10.44
C ASP A 78 8.42 7.56 11.09
N LYS A 79 7.53 8.22 10.33
CA LYS A 79 6.76 9.40 10.80
C LYS A 79 5.31 9.34 10.36
N ILE A 80 4.48 10.14 11.00
CA ILE A 80 3.12 10.47 10.54
C ILE A 80 3.17 11.86 9.90
N ARG A 81 3.20 11.90 8.57
CA ARG A 81 3.28 13.10 7.73
C ARG A 81 2.11 13.16 6.75
N TYR A 82 1.87 14.35 6.23
CA TYR A 82 0.69 14.69 5.46
C TYR A 82 1.11 15.05 4.04
N PHE A 83 0.40 14.54 3.04
CA PHE A 83 0.69 14.79 1.64
C PHE A 83 -0.58 15.31 0.99
N LEU A 84 -0.46 16.45 0.30
CA LEU A 84 -1.60 17.19 -0.21
C LEU A 84 -1.97 16.74 -1.63
N GLU A 85 -3.24 16.87 -1.98
CA GLU A 85 -3.73 16.74 -3.34
C GLU A 85 -3.11 17.84 -4.21
N GLU A 86 -2.71 17.49 -5.43
CA GLU A 86 -2.14 18.46 -6.37
C GLU A 86 -3.12 19.61 -6.65
N ASP A 87 -4.39 19.27 -6.89
CA ASP A 87 -5.47 20.23 -7.16
C ASP A 87 -5.89 21.07 -5.92
N ALA A 88 -5.31 20.80 -4.74
CA ALA A 88 -5.55 21.59 -3.54
C ALA A 88 -4.55 22.75 -3.34
N VAL A 89 -3.46 22.76 -4.11
CA VAL A 89 -2.39 23.77 -4.02
C VAL A 89 -2.31 24.56 -5.33
N THR A 90 -2.56 25.85 -5.27
CA THR A 90 -2.47 26.77 -6.42
C THR A 90 -1.56 27.93 -6.04
N ASP A 91 -0.57 28.24 -6.88
CA ASP A 91 0.43 29.30 -6.65
C ASP A 91 1.09 29.24 -5.26
N GLY A 92 1.41 28.02 -4.81
CA GLY A 92 2.05 27.78 -3.51
C GLY A 92 1.15 28.03 -2.30
N LYS A 93 -0.17 28.06 -2.47
CA LYS A 93 -1.15 28.24 -1.39
C LYS A 93 -2.28 27.24 -1.50
N LEU A 94 -2.87 26.91 -0.34
CA LEU A 94 -4.08 26.11 -0.32
C LEU A 94 -5.26 26.90 -0.91
N ASN A 95 -6.00 26.26 -1.81
CA ASN A 95 -7.25 26.81 -2.38
C ASN A 95 -8.51 26.34 -1.64
N ARG A 96 -8.34 25.59 -0.54
CA ARG A 96 -9.39 24.99 0.28
C ARG A 96 -8.90 24.77 1.72
N PRO A 97 -9.81 24.46 2.67
CA PRO A 97 -9.41 24.09 4.02
C PRO A 97 -8.45 22.89 4.04
N LYS A 98 -7.48 22.89 4.96
CA LYS A 98 -6.37 21.92 5.02
C LYS A 98 -6.87 20.47 5.12
N GLU A 99 -7.92 20.25 5.88
CA GLU A 99 -8.56 18.96 6.12
C GLU A 99 -9.21 18.38 4.85
N LYS A 100 -9.51 19.25 3.88
CA LYS A 100 -10.03 18.90 2.54
C LYS A 100 -8.94 18.87 1.47
N ALA A 101 -7.69 19.13 1.85
CA ALA A 101 -6.53 19.18 0.95
C ALA A 101 -5.64 17.93 1.05
N VAL A 102 -5.75 17.15 2.12
CA VAL A 102 -4.90 15.96 2.33
C VAL A 102 -5.30 14.84 1.36
N ASN A 103 -4.33 14.38 0.56
CA ASN A 103 -4.42 13.18 -0.26
C ASN A 103 -4.20 11.92 0.60
N LYS A 104 -3.10 11.91 1.35
CA LYS A 104 -2.73 10.80 2.23
C LYS A 104 -1.98 11.23 3.48
N VAL A 105 -1.98 10.35 4.47
CA VAL A 105 -1.16 10.42 5.70
C VAL A 105 -0.27 9.18 5.75
N GLY A 106 1.03 9.32 6.04
CA GLY A 106 1.98 8.20 6.07
C GLY A 106 3.38 8.59 6.56
N HIS A 107 4.34 7.69 6.68
CA HIS A 107 4.27 6.26 6.32
C HIS A 107 4.37 5.31 7.54
N GLY A 108 4.50 5.85 8.76
CA GLY A 108 4.69 5.10 10.01
C GLY A 108 3.46 4.96 10.91
N LEU A 109 2.22 5.07 10.39
CA LEU A 109 0.99 4.95 11.19
C LEU A 109 0.91 3.63 11.99
N HIS A 110 1.22 2.50 11.35
CA HIS A 110 1.21 1.17 11.96
C HIS A 110 2.18 1.01 13.14
N GLU A 111 3.21 1.86 13.20
CA GLU A 111 4.23 1.81 14.25
C GLU A 111 3.91 2.82 15.36
N LEU A 112 3.53 4.04 14.98
CA LEU A 112 3.46 5.20 15.88
C LEU A 112 2.08 5.45 16.47
N ASP A 113 1.02 4.96 15.85
CA ASP A 113 -0.35 5.22 16.30
C ASP A 113 -1.03 3.95 16.80
N PRO A 114 -1.49 3.91 18.07
CA PRO A 114 -2.06 2.70 18.67
C PRO A 114 -3.27 2.11 17.93
N ALA A 115 -4.10 2.94 17.26
CA ALA A 115 -5.28 2.43 16.56
C ALA A 115 -4.87 1.62 15.31
N PHE A 116 -3.92 2.15 14.53
CA PHE A 116 -3.41 1.50 13.33
C PHE A 116 -2.49 0.32 13.66
N ARG A 117 -1.70 0.45 14.73
CA ARG A 117 -0.88 -0.64 15.27
C ARG A 117 -1.73 -1.84 15.66
N ARG A 118 -2.84 -1.61 16.38
CA ARG A 118 -3.75 -2.67 16.82
C ARG A 118 -4.22 -3.52 15.66
N VAL A 119 -4.60 -2.89 14.55
CA VAL A 119 -5.09 -3.59 13.34
C VAL A 119 -3.96 -4.29 12.57
N THR A 120 -2.76 -3.71 12.54
CA THR A 120 -1.68 -4.20 11.67
C THR A 120 -0.81 -5.27 12.34
N LEU A 121 -0.41 -5.04 13.59
CA LEU A 121 0.60 -5.83 14.28
C LEU A 121 0.03 -6.66 15.43
N GLU A 122 -1.16 -6.32 15.95
CA GLU A 122 -1.72 -6.95 17.15
C GLU A 122 -3.04 -7.70 16.87
N ASN A 123 -3.56 -7.65 15.64
CA ASN A 123 -4.80 -8.30 15.26
C ASN A 123 -4.56 -9.76 14.86
N GLU A 124 -5.12 -10.69 15.63
CA GLU A 124 -4.93 -12.13 15.38
C GLU A 124 -5.55 -12.63 14.07
N ALA A 125 -6.65 -12.03 13.59
CA ALA A 125 -7.20 -12.35 12.29
C ALA A 125 -6.27 -11.88 11.15
N MET A 126 -5.62 -10.72 11.32
CA MET A 126 -4.60 -10.24 10.38
C MET A 126 -3.42 -11.21 10.31
N LYS A 127 -2.89 -11.60 11.46
CA LYS A 127 -1.80 -12.57 11.53
C LYS A 127 -2.20 -13.93 10.95
N ALA A 128 -3.45 -14.37 11.17
CA ALA A 128 -3.97 -15.60 10.59
C ALA A 128 -4.03 -15.54 9.06
N VAL A 129 -4.50 -14.43 8.47
CA VAL A 129 -4.47 -14.20 7.01
C VAL A 129 -3.03 -14.28 6.48
N VAL A 130 -2.08 -13.60 7.14
CA VAL A 130 -0.66 -13.62 6.75
C VAL A 130 -0.07 -15.03 6.82
N ARG A 131 -0.40 -15.80 7.87
CA ARG A 131 0.01 -17.21 8.01
C ARG A 131 -0.59 -18.10 6.93
N ASP A 132 -1.84 -17.86 6.54
CA ASP A 132 -2.56 -18.66 5.56
C ASP A 132 -2.17 -18.39 4.11
N LEU A 133 -1.73 -17.17 3.80
CA LEU A 133 -1.11 -16.86 2.51
C LEU A 133 0.12 -17.74 2.29
N GLN A 134 0.91 -17.97 3.36
CA GLN A 134 2.15 -18.74 3.34
C GLN A 134 3.19 -18.21 2.33
N VAL A 135 3.14 -16.92 2.02
CA VAL A 135 3.98 -16.33 0.96
C VAL A 135 5.35 -15.89 1.48
N HIS A 136 5.43 -15.57 2.77
CA HIS A 136 6.66 -15.15 3.46
C HIS A 136 6.98 -16.04 4.64
N HIS A 137 8.27 -16.23 4.89
CA HIS A 137 8.82 -16.90 6.04
C HIS A 137 8.75 -15.98 7.26
N ASP A 138 9.22 -14.74 7.13
CA ASP A 138 9.29 -13.78 8.23
C ASP A 138 8.87 -12.37 7.77
N PRO A 139 7.56 -12.13 7.62
CA PRO A 139 7.05 -10.88 7.07
C PRO A 139 7.21 -9.71 8.05
N VAL A 140 7.70 -8.59 7.53
CA VAL A 140 7.82 -7.31 8.26
C VAL A 140 6.92 -6.25 7.61
N ALA A 141 6.34 -5.37 8.42
CA ALA A 141 5.55 -4.24 7.94
C ALA A 141 6.48 -3.12 7.47
N LEU A 142 6.37 -2.76 6.19
CA LEU A 142 7.25 -1.82 5.52
C LEU A 142 6.75 -0.37 5.63
N GLN A 143 5.46 -0.17 5.39
CA GLN A 143 4.84 1.15 5.39
C GLN A 143 3.34 1.04 5.65
N SER A 144 2.73 2.17 6.00
CA SER A 144 1.29 2.28 6.15
C SER A 144 0.80 3.69 5.84
N MET A 145 -0.38 3.79 5.25
CA MET A 145 -0.97 5.05 4.83
C MET A 145 -2.48 5.09 5.10
N VAL A 146 -3.01 6.27 5.37
CA VAL A 146 -4.43 6.58 5.16
C VAL A 146 -4.55 7.32 3.84
N ILE A 147 -5.43 6.86 2.94
CA ILE A 147 -5.73 7.48 1.66
C ILE A 147 -7.13 8.10 1.76
N CYS A 148 -7.24 9.42 1.54
CA CYS A 148 -8.49 10.16 1.79
C CYS A 148 -9.44 10.16 0.58
N LYS A 149 -8.88 10.22 -0.66
CA LYS A 149 -9.62 10.50 -1.91
C LYS A 149 -10.67 11.59 -1.68
N GLN A 150 -10.21 12.83 -1.56
CA GLN A 150 -11.08 13.96 -1.26
C GLN A 150 -12.19 14.14 -2.31
N PRO A 151 -13.37 14.68 -1.95
CA PRO A 151 -14.45 14.90 -2.90
C PRO A 151 -14.00 15.77 -4.06
N HIS A 152 -14.39 15.39 -5.28
CA HIS A 152 -14.11 16.07 -6.56
C HIS A 152 -12.64 16.17 -7.00
N ILE A 153 -11.69 16.19 -6.06
CA ILE A 153 -10.27 16.39 -6.34
C ILE A 153 -9.40 15.19 -6.00
N GLY A 154 -9.97 14.14 -5.40
CA GLY A 154 -9.22 12.96 -4.99
C GLY A 154 -8.47 12.36 -6.16
N GLY A 155 -7.15 12.58 -6.21
CA GLY A 155 -6.33 12.36 -7.41
C GLY A 155 -6.40 10.93 -7.91
N GLU A 156 -6.31 10.74 -9.23
CA GLU A 156 -6.15 9.40 -9.80
C GLU A 156 -4.84 8.77 -9.33
N VAL A 157 -4.82 7.44 -9.26
CA VAL A 157 -3.59 6.66 -9.12
C VAL A 157 -3.49 5.86 -10.40
N GLY A 158 -2.53 6.24 -11.25
CA GLY A 158 -2.27 5.57 -12.51
C GLY A 158 -1.96 4.08 -12.34
N GLU A 159 -2.01 3.35 -13.44
CA GLU A 159 -1.65 1.94 -13.45
C GLU A 159 -0.22 1.72 -12.98
N HIS A 160 -0.06 0.86 -11.98
CA HIS A 160 1.22 0.51 -11.40
C HIS A 160 1.17 -0.85 -10.71
N ASN A 161 2.34 -1.30 -10.27
CA ASN A 161 2.51 -2.37 -9.31
C ASN A 161 3.30 -1.83 -8.10
N ASP A 162 3.04 -2.37 -6.91
CA ASP A 162 3.66 -1.89 -5.68
C ASP A 162 5.15 -2.24 -5.60
N SER A 163 5.56 -3.37 -6.18
CA SER A 163 6.95 -3.83 -6.18
C SER A 163 7.90 -2.92 -6.97
N THR A 164 7.41 -2.04 -7.85
CA THR A 164 8.22 -0.95 -8.39
C THR A 164 8.65 0.05 -7.30
N PHE A 165 7.81 0.33 -6.30
CA PHE A 165 8.10 1.31 -5.24
C PHE A 165 8.67 0.69 -3.97
N LEU A 166 8.33 -0.58 -3.71
CA LEU A 166 8.64 -1.32 -2.49
C LEU A 166 9.50 -2.54 -2.83
N TYR A 167 10.60 -2.28 -3.52
CA TYR A 167 11.36 -3.33 -4.19
C TYR A 167 12.12 -4.23 -3.20
N THR A 168 12.09 -5.53 -3.47
CA THR A 168 12.92 -6.57 -2.83
C THR A 168 13.46 -7.51 -3.90
N ASP A 169 14.56 -8.20 -3.63
CA ASP A 169 15.14 -9.22 -4.51
C ASP A 169 15.14 -10.59 -3.83
N PRO A 170 14.26 -11.54 -4.23
CA PRO A 170 13.17 -11.38 -5.21
C PRO A 170 12.02 -10.47 -4.70
N PRO A 171 11.13 -9.96 -5.58
CA PRO A 171 9.99 -9.13 -5.18
C PRO A 171 9.05 -9.88 -4.22
N SER A 172 8.71 -9.22 -3.11
CA SER A 172 7.93 -9.81 -2.00
C SER A 172 6.87 -8.87 -1.42
N ALA A 173 6.59 -7.72 -2.05
CA ALA A 173 5.60 -6.80 -1.49
C ALA A 173 4.19 -7.44 -1.50
N ILE A 174 3.45 -7.31 -0.39
CA ILE A 174 2.02 -7.61 -0.32
C ILE A 174 1.32 -6.43 0.33
N GLY A 175 0.37 -5.84 -0.38
CA GLY A 175 -0.48 -4.75 0.10
C GLY A 175 -1.74 -5.28 0.78
N PHE A 176 -2.12 -4.59 1.85
CA PHE A 176 -3.39 -4.77 2.55
C PHE A 176 -4.11 -3.45 2.44
N TRP A 177 -5.25 -3.43 1.77
CA TRP A 177 -6.06 -2.23 1.58
C TRP A 177 -7.41 -2.43 2.26
N ILE A 178 -7.78 -1.57 3.20
CA ILE A 178 -8.97 -1.69 4.02
C ILE A 178 -9.86 -0.48 3.79
N ALA A 179 -11.09 -0.73 3.31
CA ALA A 179 -12.09 0.32 3.15
C ALA A 179 -12.54 0.83 4.53
N LEU A 180 -12.36 2.12 4.81
CA LEU A 180 -12.93 2.76 6.00
C LEU A 180 -14.27 3.44 5.69
N GLU A 181 -14.52 3.72 4.42
CA GLU A 181 -15.78 4.24 3.89
C GLU A 181 -16.21 3.42 2.68
N LYS A 182 -17.47 3.57 2.28
CA LYS A 182 -18.00 2.91 1.07
C LYS A 182 -17.18 3.33 -0.15
N CYS A 183 -16.71 2.35 -0.90
CA CYS A 183 -15.87 2.50 -2.07
C CYS A 183 -16.67 2.09 -3.32
N THR A 184 -16.85 3.02 -4.25
CA THR A 184 -17.67 2.88 -5.45
C THR A 184 -16.87 3.33 -6.69
N PRO A 185 -17.29 2.96 -7.91
CA PRO A 185 -16.65 3.48 -9.12
C PRO A 185 -16.53 5.00 -9.13
N GLU A 186 -17.55 5.73 -8.66
CA GLU A 186 -17.63 7.19 -8.73
C GLU A 186 -16.70 7.90 -7.74
N ASN A 187 -16.33 7.24 -6.63
CA ASN A 187 -15.43 7.79 -5.62
C ASN A 187 -14.01 7.18 -5.64
N GLY A 188 -13.67 6.48 -6.73
CA GLY A 188 -12.32 6.00 -7.00
C GLY A 188 -12.00 4.65 -6.37
N ALA A 189 -12.86 3.66 -6.61
CA ALA A 189 -12.57 2.26 -6.33
C ALA A 189 -11.36 1.72 -7.10
N LEU A 190 -10.74 0.68 -6.53
CA LEU A 190 -9.59 0.02 -7.14
C LEU A 190 -10.04 -0.78 -8.37
N SER A 191 -9.18 -0.85 -9.37
CA SER A 191 -9.31 -1.77 -10.50
C SER A 191 -8.03 -2.58 -10.61
N PHE A 192 -8.17 -3.88 -10.80
CA PHE A 192 -7.04 -4.83 -10.91
C PHE A 192 -7.06 -5.51 -12.28
N LEU A 193 -5.89 -5.87 -12.79
CA LEU A 193 -5.77 -6.79 -13.93
C LEU A 193 -5.46 -8.20 -13.39
N PRO A 194 -6.46 -9.10 -13.28
CA PRO A 194 -6.25 -10.40 -12.65
C PRO A 194 -5.19 -11.22 -13.39
N GLY A 195 -4.28 -11.83 -12.63
CA GLY A 195 -3.20 -12.67 -13.16
C GLY A 195 -2.00 -11.91 -13.70
N SER A 196 -2.05 -10.57 -13.73
CA SER A 196 -0.94 -9.78 -14.27
C SER A 196 0.33 -9.90 -13.44
N HIS A 197 0.26 -10.29 -12.16
CA HIS A 197 1.44 -10.55 -11.33
C HIS A 197 2.30 -11.71 -11.86
N LEU A 198 1.72 -12.59 -12.69
CA LEU A 198 2.41 -13.72 -13.33
C LEU A 198 2.92 -13.39 -14.73
N THR A 199 2.38 -12.34 -15.37
CA THR A 199 2.63 -12.06 -16.79
C THR A 199 3.26 -10.69 -17.05
N ALA A 200 3.21 -9.78 -16.08
CA ALA A 200 3.78 -8.43 -16.14
C ALA A 200 4.95 -8.31 -15.14
N PRO A 201 6.19 -8.59 -15.57
CA PRO A 201 7.35 -8.49 -14.69
C PRO A 201 7.62 -7.05 -14.29
N ILE A 202 8.30 -6.90 -13.15
CA ILE A 202 8.78 -5.61 -12.66
C ILE A 202 9.93 -5.14 -13.56
N THR A 203 9.70 -4.09 -14.35
CA THR A 203 10.68 -3.59 -15.33
C THR A 203 11.51 -2.41 -14.84
N LYS A 204 11.07 -1.75 -13.77
CA LYS A 204 11.73 -0.59 -13.16
C LYS A 204 11.48 -0.54 -11.66
N ARG A 205 12.37 0.15 -10.96
CA ARG A 205 12.26 0.43 -9.52
C ARG A 205 12.39 1.92 -9.23
N PHE A 206 11.69 2.37 -8.21
CA PHE A 206 11.75 3.74 -7.69
C PHE A 206 12.84 3.85 -6.63
N VAL A 207 13.84 4.67 -6.90
CA VAL A 207 15.08 4.74 -6.12
C VAL A 207 15.39 6.15 -5.64
N ARG A 208 16.11 6.25 -4.51
CA ARG A 208 16.85 7.45 -4.13
C ARG A 208 18.00 7.65 -5.11
N LYS A 209 18.17 8.89 -5.56
CA LYS A 209 19.29 9.26 -6.43
C LYS A 209 20.50 9.68 -5.59
N PRO A 210 21.74 9.33 -6.00
CA PRO A 210 22.96 9.77 -5.31
C PRO A 210 23.07 11.30 -5.18
N GLU A 211 22.55 12.05 -6.15
CA GLU A 211 22.53 13.51 -6.19
C GLU A 211 21.39 14.17 -5.40
N GLY A 212 20.56 13.36 -4.71
CA GLY A 212 19.37 13.82 -3.99
C GLY A 212 18.07 13.63 -4.77
N GLY A 213 16.96 13.51 -4.04
CA GLY A 213 15.64 13.22 -4.61
C GLY A 213 15.48 11.77 -5.07
N THR A 214 14.54 11.54 -5.99
CA THR A 214 14.17 10.20 -6.45
C THR A 214 14.07 10.10 -7.98
N GLY A 215 14.04 8.87 -8.49
CA GLY A 215 13.62 8.58 -9.86
C GLY A 215 13.51 7.08 -10.11
N PHE A 216 13.46 6.71 -11.38
CA PHE A 216 13.31 5.32 -11.79
C PHE A 216 14.61 4.74 -12.37
N GLU A 217 14.98 3.56 -11.92
CA GLU A 217 16.06 2.74 -12.47
C GLU A 217 15.45 1.52 -13.17
N ALA A 218 15.84 1.28 -14.43
CA ALA A 218 15.36 0.14 -15.19
C ALA A 218 16.01 -1.16 -14.71
N LEU A 219 15.21 -2.21 -14.53
CA LEU A 219 15.66 -3.56 -14.16
C LEU A 219 15.93 -4.44 -15.39
N VAL A 220 15.28 -4.12 -16.50
CA VAL A 220 15.47 -4.77 -17.80
C VAL A 220 15.73 -3.70 -18.86
N PRO A 221 16.52 -3.99 -19.90
CA PRO A 221 16.61 -3.11 -21.06
C PRO A 221 15.22 -2.86 -21.66
N LEU A 222 14.91 -1.63 -22.08
CA LEU A 222 13.61 -1.30 -22.69
C LEU A 222 13.25 -2.18 -23.89
N ALA A 223 14.26 -2.59 -24.67
CA ALA A 223 14.07 -3.51 -25.80
C ALA A 223 13.65 -4.94 -25.40
N GLN A 224 13.78 -5.28 -24.12
CA GLN A 224 13.38 -6.55 -23.51
C GLN A 224 12.17 -6.40 -22.59
N ALA A 225 11.61 -5.20 -22.47
CA ALA A 225 10.37 -4.99 -21.75
C ALA A 225 9.26 -5.79 -22.46
N PRO A 226 8.46 -6.59 -21.73
CA PRO A 226 7.36 -7.32 -22.33
C PRO A 226 6.34 -6.37 -22.95
N HIS A 227 5.53 -6.92 -23.84
CA HIS A 227 4.40 -6.20 -24.41
C HIS A 227 3.45 -5.75 -23.29
N ALA A 228 2.68 -4.69 -23.56
CA ALA A 228 1.66 -4.23 -22.62
C ALA A 228 0.77 -5.42 -22.21
N PRO A 229 0.54 -5.63 -20.91
CA PRO A 229 -0.18 -6.80 -20.43
C PRO A 229 -1.59 -6.78 -20.98
N GLU A 230 -2.02 -7.94 -21.50
CA GLU A 230 -3.35 -8.12 -22.07
C GLU A 230 -4.36 -8.50 -20.99
N GLY A 231 -5.62 -8.09 -21.17
CA GLY A 231 -6.73 -8.54 -20.34
C GLY A 231 -7.71 -7.42 -20.01
N LYS A 232 -8.61 -7.71 -19.06
CA LYS A 232 -9.67 -6.80 -18.64
C LYS A 232 -9.49 -6.43 -17.17
N TYR A 233 -9.46 -5.13 -16.90
CA TYR A 233 -9.50 -4.62 -15.54
C TYR A 233 -10.84 -4.93 -14.88
N ILE A 234 -10.80 -5.46 -13.67
CA ILE A 234 -11.95 -5.75 -12.82
C ILE A 234 -12.01 -4.70 -11.71
N LEU A 235 -13.14 -4.00 -11.64
CA LEU A 235 -13.43 -3.00 -10.62
C LEU A 235 -13.81 -3.69 -9.31
N GLU A 236 -13.14 -3.35 -8.21
CA GLU A 236 -13.39 -3.91 -6.88
C GLU A 236 -14.02 -2.85 -5.96
N ALA A 237 -15.35 -2.76 -6.01
CA ALA A 237 -16.12 -1.95 -5.08
C ALA A 237 -16.17 -2.61 -3.69
N CYS A 238 -16.07 -1.82 -2.63
CA CYS A 238 -15.91 -2.31 -1.26
C CYS A 238 -16.87 -1.60 -0.29
N MET A 239 -17.33 -2.33 0.72
CA MET A 239 -18.03 -1.75 1.87
C MET A 239 -17.04 -1.44 3.01
N PRO A 240 -17.36 -0.53 3.94
CA PRO A 240 -16.52 -0.31 5.12
C PRO A 240 -16.24 -1.63 5.85
N GLY A 241 -14.96 -1.89 6.15
CA GLY A 241 -14.49 -3.12 6.77
C GLY A 241 -14.03 -4.20 5.80
N ASP A 242 -14.34 -4.10 4.50
CA ASP A 242 -13.77 -4.98 3.49
C ASP A 242 -12.25 -4.75 3.40
N MET A 243 -11.49 -5.84 3.30
CA MET A 243 -10.05 -5.82 3.03
C MET A 243 -9.76 -6.39 1.64
N VAL A 244 -8.82 -5.80 0.91
CA VAL A 244 -8.28 -6.30 -0.35
C VAL A 244 -6.81 -6.61 -0.15
N LEU A 245 -6.43 -7.87 -0.34
CA LEU A 245 -5.05 -8.32 -0.43
C LEU A 245 -4.54 -8.06 -1.85
N ILE A 246 -3.34 -7.51 -1.97
CA ILE A 246 -2.75 -7.05 -3.23
C ILE A 246 -1.36 -7.64 -3.36
N HIS A 247 -1.13 -8.49 -4.36
CA HIS A 247 0.19 -8.98 -4.71
C HIS A 247 1.05 -7.82 -5.24
N GLY A 248 2.31 -7.70 -4.81
CA GLY A 248 3.18 -6.58 -5.16
C GLY A 248 3.35 -6.35 -6.67
N SER A 249 3.32 -7.42 -7.46
CA SER A 249 3.38 -7.39 -8.94
C SER A 249 2.03 -7.26 -9.66
N VAL A 250 0.88 -7.29 -8.98
CA VAL A 250 -0.41 -7.16 -9.68
C VAL A 250 -0.61 -5.71 -10.13
N LEU A 251 -1.05 -5.53 -11.37
CA LEU A 251 -1.30 -4.22 -11.93
C LEU A 251 -2.65 -3.73 -11.44
N HIS A 252 -2.63 -2.54 -10.88
CA HIS A 252 -3.83 -1.94 -10.33
C HIS A 252 -3.79 -0.41 -10.45
N LYS A 253 -4.97 0.19 -10.35
CA LYS A 253 -5.19 1.64 -10.49
C LYS A 253 -6.43 2.11 -9.73
N SER A 254 -6.61 3.42 -9.61
CA SER A 254 -7.87 4.01 -9.17
C SER A 254 -8.17 5.33 -9.87
N GLU A 255 -9.38 5.46 -10.39
CA GLU A 255 -9.84 6.66 -11.09
C GLU A 255 -10.04 7.84 -10.13
N LYS A 256 -10.04 9.08 -10.64
CA LYS A 256 -10.28 10.29 -9.85
C LYS A 256 -11.62 10.22 -9.10
N ASN A 257 -11.66 10.69 -7.84
CA ASN A 257 -12.92 10.83 -7.12
C ASN A 257 -13.64 12.10 -7.62
N LEU A 258 -14.70 11.91 -8.40
CA LEU A 258 -15.55 13.00 -8.92
C LEU A 258 -16.82 13.21 -8.07
N SER A 259 -17.07 12.30 -7.14
CA SER A 259 -18.26 12.29 -6.27
C SER A 259 -18.19 13.36 -5.16
N PRO A 260 -19.32 13.64 -4.48
CA PRO A 260 -19.35 14.55 -3.32
C PRO A 260 -18.92 13.88 -2.01
N TYR A 261 -18.55 12.59 -2.03
CA TYR A 261 -18.18 11.82 -0.85
C TYR A 261 -16.67 11.56 -0.83
N THR A 262 -16.08 11.52 0.36
CA THR A 262 -14.72 11.01 0.54
C THR A 262 -14.66 9.49 0.28
N ARG A 263 -13.44 8.96 0.17
CA ARG A 263 -13.20 7.52 0.21
C ARG A 263 -11.98 7.26 1.08
N TYR A 264 -12.17 7.23 2.39
CA TYR A 264 -11.10 6.86 3.30
C TYR A 264 -10.78 5.36 3.19
N ALA A 265 -9.50 5.07 3.12
CA ALA A 265 -8.97 3.72 3.21
C ALA A 265 -7.69 3.71 4.04
N TYR A 266 -7.52 2.68 4.86
CA TYR A 266 -6.25 2.38 5.50
C TYR A 266 -5.51 1.34 4.67
N THR A 267 -4.21 1.51 4.45
CA THR A 267 -3.39 0.51 3.78
C THR A 267 -2.06 0.34 4.48
N PHE A 268 -1.53 -0.87 4.47
CA PHE A 268 -0.15 -1.13 4.82
C PHE A 268 0.43 -2.18 3.87
N HIS A 269 1.75 -2.23 3.81
CA HIS A 269 2.47 -3.19 2.99
C HIS A 269 3.40 -4.00 3.86
N MET A 270 3.48 -5.30 3.59
CA MET A 270 4.51 -6.16 4.14
C MET A 270 5.48 -6.60 3.06
N ILE A 271 6.69 -6.94 3.48
CA ILE A 271 7.72 -7.58 2.65
C ILE A 271 8.31 -8.77 3.41
N GLU A 272 9.03 -9.62 2.70
CA GLU A 272 9.87 -10.66 3.30
C GLU A 272 11.17 -10.05 3.88
N SER A 273 11.58 -10.52 5.06
CA SER A 273 12.80 -10.04 5.71
C SER A 273 14.08 -10.76 5.20
N PRO A 274 15.28 -10.18 5.38
CA PRO A 274 16.53 -10.91 5.17
C PRO A 274 16.65 -12.15 6.08
N PRO A 275 17.27 -13.25 5.62
CA PRO A 275 18.00 -13.41 4.36
C PRO A 275 17.12 -13.87 3.18
N TYR A 276 15.80 -13.97 3.36
CA TYR A 276 14.89 -14.55 2.37
C TYR A 276 14.63 -13.63 1.18
N ALA A 277 14.60 -12.32 1.41
CA ALA A 277 14.63 -11.31 0.35
C ALA A 277 15.59 -10.16 0.70
N ARG A 278 16.33 -9.66 -0.29
CA ARG A 278 17.20 -8.49 -0.11
C ARG A 278 16.38 -7.22 -0.21
N TYR A 279 16.35 -6.43 0.87
CA TYR A 279 15.86 -5.07 0.85
C TYR A 279 16.96 -4.13 0.33
N ASP A 280 16.68 -3.39 -0.74
CA ASP A 280 17.68 -2.61 -1.45
C ASP A 280 17.92 -1.24 -0.81
N GLU A 281 19.19 -0.87 -0.61
CA GLU A 281 19.59 0.42 -0.01
C GLU A 281 19.19 1.63 -0.86
N LYS A 282 18.88 1.42 -2.15
CA LYS A 282 18.36 2.46 -3.03
C LYS A 282 16.87 2.70 -2.87
N ASN A 283 16.11 1.86 -2.16
CA ASN A 283 14.68 2.09 -1.97
C ASN A 283 14.42 3.47 -1.35
N TRP A 284 13.37 4.16 -1.79
CA TRP A 284 13.03 5.49 -1.29
C TRP A 284 12.77 5.49 0.22
N LEU A 285 12.18 4.41 0.74
CA LEU A 285 11.96 4.18 2.16
C LEU A 285 13.12 3.35 2.69
N GLN A 286 13.76 3.82 3.76
CA GLN A 286 14.79 3.06 4.46
C GLN A 286 14.41 2.99 5.95
N PRO A 287 14.55 1.82 6.60
CA PRO A 287 14.39 1.74 8.04
C PRO A 287 15.52 2.54 8.71
N THR A 288 15.27 3.02 9.93
CA THR A 288 16.35 3.60 10.75
C THR A 288 16.86 2.54 11.72
N PRO A 289 18.11 2.66 12.23
CA PRO A 289 18.57 1.78 13.31
C PRO A 289 17.64 1.78 14.53
N GLU A 290 16.99 2.91 14.81
CA GLU A 290 16.06 3.10 15.92
C GLU A 290 14.67 2.52 15.64
N THR A 291 14.27 2.48 14.36
CA THR A 291 12.96 2.00 13.90
C THR A 291 13.11 0.98 12.76
N PRO A 292 13.56 -0.26 13.07
CA PRO A 292 13.54 -1.35 12.10
C PRO A 292 12.10 -1.74 11.76
N PHE A 293 11.88 -2.33 10.58
CA PHE A 293 10.55 -2.80 10.20
C PHE A 293 10.02 -3.84 11.20
N PRO A 294 8.85 -3.62 11.82
CA PRO A 294 8.32 -4.54 12.81
C PRO A 294 7.83 -5.83 12.15
N HIS A 295 8.13 -6.97 12.77
CA HIS A 295 7.61 -8.27 12.36
C HIS A 295 6.09 -8.32 12.56
N ILE A 296 5.38 -8.86 11.57
CA ILE A 296 3.92 -9.02 11.64
C ILE A 296 3.55 -10.27 12.43
N LEU A 297 4.33 -11.34 12.27
CA LEU A 297 4.11 -12.60 12.97
C LEU A 297 4.98 -12.67 14.23
N ASP A 298 4.42 -13.21 15.31
CA ASP A 298 5.18 -13.46 16.54
C ASP A 298 6.22 -14.58 16.35
N MET A 299 5.95 -15.49 15.40
CA MET A 299 6.82 -16.59 15.02
C MET A 299 6.83 -16.71 13.48
N PRO A 300 8.01 -16.89 12.86
CA PRO A 300 8.11 -17.11 11.42
C PRO A 300 7.32 -18.33 10.94
N ASN A 301 6.84 -18.28 9.70
CA ASN A 301 6.23 -19.41 9.02
C ASN A 301 7.29 -20.50 8.77
N PRO A 302 7.01 -21.77 9.10
CA PRO A 302 7.98 -22.87 8.94
C PRO A 302 8.22 -23.26 7.47
N SER A 303 7.33 -22.83 6.57
CA SER A 303 7.39 -23.13 5.14
C SER A 303 6.64 -22.05 4.36
N VAL A 304 7.14 -21.74 3.17
CA VAL A 304 6.51 -20.83 2.23
C VAL A 304 6.06 -21.56 0.96
N VAL A 305 5.03 -21.04 0.30
CA VAL A 305 4.60 -21.44 -1.02
C VAL A 305 4.84 -20.27 -1.96
N PRO A 306 5.75 -20.40 -2.95
CA PRO A 306 6.00 -19.35 -3.91
C PRO A 306 4.73 -18.97 -4.66
N ILE A 307 4.44 -17.68 -4.67
CA ILE A 307 3.42 -17.04 -5.51
C ILE A 307 4.22 -16.25 -6.54
N GLY A 308 4.09 -16.64 -7.81
CA GLY A 308 5.08 -16.26 -8.84
C GLY A 308 5.30 -14.75 -9.00
N ALA A 309 6.49 -14.42 -9.49
CA ALA A 309 6.84 -13.25 -10.29
C ALA A 309 7.87 -13.70 -11.34
#